data_AF-A0A2D6HUZ7-F1
#
_entry.id   AF-A0A2D6HUZ7-F1
#
_cell.length_a   1.000
_cell.length_b   1.000
_cell.length_c   1.000
_cell.angle_alpha   90.00
_cell.angle_beta   90.00
_cell.angle_gamma   90.00
#
_symmetry.space_group_name_H-M   'P 1'
#
loop_
_entity.id
_entity.type
_entity.pdbx_description
1 polymer ?
#
loop_
_entity_poly.entity_id
_entity_poly.type
_entity_poly.pdbx_seq_one_letter_code
_entity_poly.pdbx_strand_id
1 'polypeptide(L)' 'MKQQLLLAVSAVFFSSSAFANGGFEPNPKACVNVGKEINRVSTEMKVAKSGIQKSWLKRQLGALESKRSHCSTKGFSTR' A
#
# COMPACT_ATOMS: atom_id res chain seq x y z
N MET A 1 -20.77 -4.49 -40.42
CA MET A 1 -19.82 -3.61 -39.69
C MET A 1 -19.79 -4.09 -38.24
N LYS A 2 -18.69 -4.72 -37.81
CA LYS A 2 -18.57 -5.40 -36.51
C LYS A 2 -17.82 -4.46 -35.56
N GLN A 3 -18.53 -3.80 -34.67
CA GLN A 3 -17.95 -2.97 -33.61
C GLN A 3 -17.27 -3.88 -32.59
N GLN A 4 -15.94 -4.03 -32.70
CA GLN A 4 -15.12 -4.59 -31.63
C GLN A 4 -14.90 -3.49 -30.59
N LEU A 5 -15.85 -3.38 -29.67
CA LEU A 5 -15.72 -2.64 -28.44
C LEU A 5 -14.70 -3.37 -27.56
N LEU A 6 -13.41 -3.12 -27.78
CA LEU A 6 -12.35 -3.53 -26.87
C LEU A 6 -12.43 -2.65 -25.62
N LEU A 7 -13.33 -3.02 -24.71
CA LEU A 7 -13.27 -2.59 -23.32
C LEU A 7 -12.00 -3.19 -22.73
N ALA A 8 -10.89 -2.44 -22.84
CA ALA A 8 -9.70 -2.67 -22.03
C ALA A 8 -10.07 -2.38 -20.58
N VAL A 9 -10.64 -3.38 -19.92
CA VAL A 9 -10.81 -3.41 -18.47
C VAL A 9 -9.41 -3.57 -17.91
N SER A 10 -8.68 -2.47 -17.78
CA SER A 10 -7.52 -2.38 -16.91
C SER A 10 -8.03 -2.61 -15.49
N ALA A 11 -8.08 -3.89 -15.10
CA ALA A 11 -8.25 -4.32 -13.72
C ALA A 11 -7.05 -3.76 -12.94
N VAL A 12 -7.20 -2.54 -12.46
CA VAL A 12 -6.33 -2.01 -11.42
C VAL A 12 -6.65 -2.85 -10.20
N PHE A 13 -5.87 -3.91 -10.01
CA PHE A 13 -5.84 -4.71 -8.79
C PHE A 13 -5.41 -3.76 -7.67
N PHE A 14 -6.36 -3.02 -7.11
CA PHE A 14 -6.20 -2.34 -5.84
C PHE A 14 -6.24 -3.42 -4.76
N SER A 15 -5.15 -4.20 -4.66
CA SER A 15 -4.88 -5.08 -3.55
C SER A 15 -4.53 -4.23 -2.32
N SER A 16 -5.52 -3.50 -1.81
CA SER A 16 -5.45 -2.84 -0.52
C SER A 16 -6.01 -3.76 0.54
N SER A 17 -5.15 -4.65 1.00
CA SER A 17 -5.39 -5.44 2.20
C SER A 17 -5.54 -4.49 3.39
N ALA A 18 -6.78 -4.38 3.87
CA ALA A 18 -7.19 -3.94 5.20
C ALA A 18 -6.56 -2.64 5.75
N PHE A 19 -7.27 -1.54 5.53
CA PHE A 19 -7.16 -0.33 6.34
C PHE A 19 -7.98 -0.46 7.62
N ALA A 20 -7.43 -1.17 8.60
CA ALA A 20 -7.82 -1.06 9.99
C ALA A 20 -6.51 -0.95 10.81
N ASN A 21 -6.20 0.25 11.31
CA ASN A 21 -5.17 0.38 12.34
C ASN A 21 -5.57 -0.36 13.64
N GLY A 22 -6.85 -0.71 13.79
CA GLY A 22 -7.32 -1.63 14.83
C GLY A 22 -7.05 -3.08 14.43
N GLY A 23 -5.96 -3.64 14.92
CA GLY A 23 -5.62 -5.06 14.73
C GLY A 23 -4.22 -5.33 14.20
N PHE A 24 -3.40 -4.30 13.94
CA PHE A 24 -1.99 -4.53 13.66
C PHE A 24 -1.26 -4.89 14.96
N GLU A 25 -0.99 -6.19 15.13
CA GLU A 25 -0.11 -6.67 16.19
C GLU A 25 1.33 -6.77 15.68
N PRO A 26 2.25 -5.89 16.14
CA PRO A 26 3.62 -5.90 15.69
C PRO A 26 4.30 -7.20 16.10
N ASN A 27 4.91 -7.87 15.12
CA ASN A 27 5.77 -9.04 15.31
C ASN A 27 6.88 -9.03 14.24
N PRO A 28 7.98 -9.78 14.43
CA PRO A 28 9.13 -9.73 13.53
C PRO A 28 8.77 -9.94 12.05
N LYS A 29 7.86 -10.89 11.75
CA LYS A 29 7.46 -11.21 10.37
C LYS A 29 6.60 -10.09 9.76
N ALA A 30 5.62 -9.58 10.52
CA ALA A 30 4.77 -8.49 10.07
C ALA A 30 5.58 -7.21 9.82
N CYS A 31 6.54 -6.91 10.68
CA CYS A 31 7.35 -5.68 10.62
C CYS A 31 8.29 -5.62 9.41
N VAL A 32 8.88 -6.75 9.00
CA VAL A 32 9.67 -6.83 7.77
C VAL A 32 8.81 -6.57 6.52
N ASN A 33 7.56 -7.05 6.51
CA ASN A 33 6.66 -6.81 5.38
C ASN A 33 6.19 -5.34 5.30
N VAL A 34 6.07 -4.64 6.43
CA VAL A 34 5.74 -3.21 6.45
C VAL A 34 6.78 -2.38 5.68
N GLY A 35 8.07 -2.65 5.84
CA GLY A 35 9.14 -1.96 5.10
C GLY A 35 9.03 -2.13 3.58
N LYS A 36 8.78 -3.38 3.14
CA LYS A 36 8.57 -3.71 1.73
C LYS A 36 7.34 -3.01 1.14
N GLU A 37 6.25 -3.00 1.89
CA GLU A 37 5.01 -2.33 1.46
C GLU A 37 5.17 -0.81 1.36
N ILE A 38 5.91 -0.17 2.28
CA ILE A 38 6.24 1.26 2.19
C ILE A 38 6.99 1.56 0.89
N ASN A 39 8.02 0.77 0.57
CA ASN A 39 8.81 0.96 -0.65
C ASN A 39 7.95 0.75 -1.90
N ARG A 40 7.07 -0.25 -1.91
CA ARG A 40 6.12 -0.50 -3.01
C ARG A 40 5.17 0.68 -3.20
N VAL A 41 4.46 1.10 -2.15
CA VAL A 41 3.46 2.18 -2.20
C VAL A 41 4.12 3.52 -2.56
N SER A 42 5.31 3.80 -2.04
CA SER A 42 6.08 5.00 -2.41
C SER A 42 6.46 5.01 -3.89
N THR A 43 6.87 3.85 -4.43
CA THR A 43 7.19 3.71 -5.86
C THR A 43 5.94 3.87 -6.73
N GLU A 44 4.83 3.23 -6.36
CA GLU A 44 3.54 3.38 -7.04
C GLU A 44 3.06 4.83 -7.03
N MET A 45 3.27 5.56 -5.94
CA MET A 45 2.88 6.97 -5.82
C MET A 45 3.70 7.87 -6.74
N LYS A 46 5.00 7.57 -6.94
CA LYS A 46 5.88 8.32 -7.86
C LYS A 46 5.43 8.18 -9.32
N VAL A 47 4.97 7.00 -9.72
CA VAL A 47 4.55 6.73 -11.11
C VAL A 47 3.05 7.00 -11.36
N ALA A 48 2.25 7.17 -10.30
CA ALA A 48 0.83 7.47 -10.43
C ALA A 48 0.61 8.82 -11.15
N LYS A 49 -0.26 8.82 -12.16
CA LYS A 49 -0.66 10.03 -12.91
C LYS A 49 -1.96 10.64 -12.39
N SER A 50 -2.85 9.82 -11.83
CA SER A 50 -4.15 10.25 -11.29
C SER A 50 -4.01 10.88 -9.90
N GLY A 51 -4.61 12.06 -9.69
CA GLY A 51 -4.68 12.72 -8.39
C GLY A 51 -5.44 11.90 -7.34
N ILE A 52 -6.48 11.17 -7.76
CA ILE A 52 -7.27 10.29 -6.88
C ILE A 52 -6.39 9.12 -6.41
N GLN A 53 -5.66 8.48 -7.35
CA GLN A 53 -4.75 7.39 -7.03
C GLN A 53 -3.62 7.85 -6.08
N LYS A 54 -3.03 9.03 -6.33
CA LYS A 54 -2.05 9.62 -5.42
C LYS A 54 -2.60 9.87 -4.02
N SER A 55 -3.82 10.42 -3.92
CA SER A 55 -4.47 10.67 -2.62
C SER A 55 -4.68 9.38 -1.83
N TRP A 56 -5.12 8.33 -2.51
CA TRP A 56 -5.29 7.01 -1.91
C TRP A 56 -3.96 6.39 -1.48
N LEU A 57 -2.93 6.41 -2.35
CA LEU A 57 -1.60 5.90 -2.03
C LEU A 57 -0.96 6.67 -0.87
N LYS A 58 -1.20 7.98 -0.77
CA LYS A 58 -0.74 8.80 0.37
C LYS A 58 -1.38 8.34 1.68
N ARG A 59 -2.70 8.05 1.68
CA ARG A 59 -3.37 7.47 2.86
C ARG A 59 -2.76 6.12 3.21
N GLN A 60 -2.48 5.28 2.20
CA GLN A 60 -1.81 3.99 2.37
C GLN A 60 -0.45 4.11 3.05
N LEU A 61 0.38 5.00 2.53
CA LEU A 61 1.71 5.25 3.05
C LEU A 61 1.64 5.69 4.53
N GLY A 62 0.71 6.58 4.88
CA GLY A 62 0.52 7.03 6.25
C GLY A 62 0.22 5.90 7.25
N ALA A 63 -0.65 4.94 6.91
CA ALA A 63 -0.88 3.81 7.84
C ALA A 63 0.29 2.84 7.90
N LEU A 64 1.01 2.63 6.79
CA LEU A 64 2.21 1.80 6.81
C LEU A 64 3.31 2.43 7.67
N GLU A 65 3.46 3.76 7.64
CA GLU A 65 4.35 4.50 8.52
C GLU A 65 3.94 4.37 9.99
N SER A 66 2.63 4.43 10.31
CA SER A 66 2.14 4.13 11.66
C SER A 66 2.48 2.70 12.10
N LYS A 67 2.29 1.69 11.25
CA LYS A 67 2.69 0.31 11.54
C LYS A 67 4.20 0.20 11.76
N ARG A 68 5.01 0.89 10.95
CA ARG A 68 6.47 0.95 11.09
C ARG A 68 6.89 1.55 12.43
N SER A 69 6.21 2.61 12.85
CA SER A 69 6.40 3.22 14.17
C SER A 69 6.13 2.20 15.28
N HIS A 70 5.01 1.47 15.21
CA HIS A 70 4.69 0.42 16.20
C HIS A 70 5.73 -0.70 16.24
N CYS A 71 6.25 -1.12 15.08
CA CYS A 71 7.36 -2.07 14.99
C CYS A 71 8.64 -1.55 15.64
N SER A 72 8.98 -0.29 15.38
CA SER A 72 10.18 0.35 15.91
C SER A 72 10.11 0.49 17.43
N THR A 73 8.95 0.88 17.97
CA THR A 73 8.69 0.93 19.43
C THR A 73 8.87 -0.43 20.11
N LYS A 74 8.64 -1.52 19.39
CA LYS A 74 8.83 -2.90 19.88
C LYS A 74 10.22 -3.47 19.58
N GLY A 75 11.11 -2.71 18.94
CA GLY A 75 12.47 -3.14 18.59
C GLY A 75 12.54 -4.10 17.39
N PHE A 76 11.47 -4.23 16.61
CA PHE A 76 11.46 -5.11 15.43
C PHE A 76 12.06 -4.41 14.20
N SER A 77 12.83 -5.17 13.42
CA SER A 77 13.35 -4.69 12.13
C SER A 77 12.21 -4.41 11.15
N THR A 78 12.32 -3.29 10.45
CA THR A 78 11.37 -2.85 9.41
C THR A 78 12.05 -2.68 8.05
N ARG A 79 13.19 -3.35 7.82
CA ARG A 79 13.90 -3.31 6.54
C ARG A 79 13.19 -4.15 5.48
#